data_AF-A0A2G2KW72-F1
#
_entry.id   AF-A0A2G2KW72-F1
#
_cell.length_a   1.000
_cell.length_b   1.000
_cell.length_c   1.000
_cell.angle_alpha   90.00
_cell.angle_beta   90.00
_cell.angle_gamma   90.00
#
_symmetry.space_group_name_H-M   'P 1'
#
loop_
_entity.id
_entity.type
_entity.pdbx_description
1 polymer ?
#
loop_
_entity_poly.entity_id
_entity_poly.type
_entity_poly.pdbx_seq_one_letter_code
_entity_poly.pdbx_strand_id
1 'polypeptide(L)' 'MTLLESIHALPKSEKMKVMEFLWEEITIDDSSYISPGWHENVLIETEKSVKEGDIKGVDWSKAKQELRNEFK' A
#
# COMPACT_ATOMS: atom_id res chain seq x y z
N MET A 1 30.85 13.57 6.95
CA MET A 1 29.92 12.43 6.80
C MET A 1 28.73 12.91 6.02
N THR A 2 28.43 12.28 4.89
CA THR A 2 27.32 12.66 4.00
C THR A 2 26.00 12.09 4.51
N LEU A 3 24.87 12.65 4.05
CA LEU A 3 23.53 12.13 4.39
C LEU A 3 23.38 10.65 4.03
N LEU A 4 23.91 10.23 2.88
CA LEU A 4 23.84 8.85 2.40
C LEU A 4 24.69 7.92 3.27
N GLU A 5 25.86 8.36 3.75
CA GLU A 5 26.67 7.61 4.71
C GLU A 5 25.92 7.41 6.04
N SER A 6 25.23 8.45 6.54
CA SER A 6 24.42 8.37 7.75
C SER A 6 23.25 7.39 7.61
N ILE A 7 22.54 7.41 6.47
CA ILE A 7 21.45 6.45 6.20
C ILE A 7 22.01 5.04 6.05
N HIS A 8 23.17 4.86 5.42
CA HIS A 8 23.78 3.55 5.23
C HIS A 8 24.11 2.87 6.57
N ALA A 9 24.55 3.65 7.57
CA ALA A 9 24.86 3.15 8.91
C ALA A 9 23.64 2.71 9.74
N LEU A 10 22.41 3.06 9.32
CA LEU A 10 21.20 2.72 10.05
C LEU A 10 20.87 1.21 9.99
N PRO A 11 20.32 0.64 11.09
CA PRO A 11 19.67 -0.67 11.05
C PRO A 11 18.53 -0.70 10.03
N LYS A 12 18.18 -1.90 9.54
CA LYS A 12 17.10 -2.07 8.54
C LYS A 12 15.78 -1.44 9.00
N SER A 13 15.39 -1.62 10.27
CA SER A 13 14.15 -1.04 10.82
C SER A 13 14.13 0.48 10.73
N GLU A 14 15.24 1.14 11.04
CA GLU A 14 15.35 2.61 10.98
C GLU A 14 15.38 3.12 9.54
N LYS A 15 16.01 2.37 8.62
CA LYS A 15 15.93 2.66 7.18
C LYS A 15 14.49 2.63 6.67
N MET A 16 13.68 1.67 7.14
CA MET A 16 12.26 1.59 6.76
C MET A 16 11.47 2.80 7.27
N LYS A 17 11.69 3.21 8.53
CA LYS A 17 11.05 4.43 9.08
C LYS A 17 11.42 5.69 8.30
N VAL A 18 12.70 5.84 7.93
CA VAL A 18 13.15 6.97 7.10
C VAL A 18 12.47 6.94 5.74
N MET A 19 12.35 5.75 5.12
CA MET A 19 11.64 5.59 3.85
C MET A 19 10.16 5.96 3.98
N GLU A 20 9.48 5.50 5.03
CA GLU A 20 8.07 5.81 5.30
C GLU A 20 7.85 7.32 5.51
N PHE A 21 8.68 7.95 6.34
CA PHE A 21 8.63 9.40 6.57
C PHE A 21 8.85 10.20 5.27
N LEU A 22 9.88 9.85 4.50
CA LEU A 22 10.15 10.51 3.22
C LEU A 22 9.01 10.29 2.22
N TRP A 23 8.45 9.09 2.19
CA TRP A 23 7.32 8.75 1.32
C TRP A 23 6.10 9.60 1.68
N GLU A 24 5.76 9.73 2.95
CA GLU A 24 4.68 10.59 3.43
C GLU A 24 4.92 12.05 3.03
N GLU A 25 6.09 12.61 3.35
CA GLU A 25 6.44 14.00 3.02
C GLU A 25 6.32 14.34 1.54
N ILE A 26 6.67 13.41 0.63
CA ILE A 26 6.59 13.65 -0.82
C ILE A 26 5.23 13.29 -1.44
N THR A 27 4.37 12.57 -0.71
CA THR A 27 3.04 12.17 -1.20
C THR A 27 1.91 13.05 -0.68
N ILE A 28 2.16 13.88 0.33
CA ILE A 28 1.16 14.76 0.98
C ILE A 28 0.55 15.83 0.04
N ASP A 29 1.09 16.09 -1.16
CA ASP A 29 0.40 16.97 -2.14
C ASP A 29 -0.76 16.26 -2.87
N ASP A 30 -1.72 15.78 -2.09
CA ASP A 30 -2.99 15.18 -2.52
C ASP A 30 -3.82 16.15 -3.39
N SER A 31 -3.54 17.45 -3.32
CA SER A 31 -4.25 18.47 -4.10
C SER A 31 -3.93 18.43 -5.60
N SER A 32 -2.83 17.77 -5.99
CA SER A 32 -2.40 17.65 -7.38
C SER A 32 -2.88 16.37 -8.07
N TYR A 33 -3.23 15.32 -7.29
CA TYR A 33 -3.60 14.02 -7.84
C TYR A 33 -5.11 13.90 -8.07
N ILE A 34 -5.52 14.11 -9.31
CA ILE A 34 -6.90 13.85 -9.74
C ILE A 34 -7.02 12.35 -10.02
N SER A 35 -7.77 11.64 -9.16
CA SER A 35 -8.14 10.24 -9.42
C SER A 35 -8.78 10.11 -10.80
N PRO A 36 -8.45 9.06 -11.58
CA PRO A 36 -9.13 8.81 -12.84
C PRO A 36 -10.65 8.71 -12.66
N GLY A 37 -11.44 9.23 -13.60
CA GLY A 37 -12.91 9.24 -13.47
C GLY A 37 -13.56 7.84 -13.38
N TRP A 38 -12.85 6.77 -13.74
CA TRP A 38 -13.32 5.40 -13.53
C TRP A 38 -13.21 4.93 -12.08
N HIS A 39 -12.35 5.55 -11.27
CA HIS A 39 -12.01 5.09 -9.92
C HIS A 39 -13.23 5.09 -8.99
N GLU A 40 -14.03 6.15 -9.03
CA GLU A 40 -15.26 6.27 -8.25
C GLU A 40 -16.23 5.12 -8.54
N ASN A 41 -16.45 4.79 -9.81
CA ASN A 41 -17.37 3.73 -10.21
C ASN A 41 -16.93 2.37 -9.65
N VAL A 42 -15.63 2.06 -9.72
CA VAL A 42 -15.09 0.80 -9.18
C VAL A 42 -15.21 0.72 -7.66
N LEU A 43 -15.01 1.85 -6.95
CA LEU A 43 -15.19 1.90 -5.50
C LEU A 43 -16.66 1.65 -5.10
N ILE A 44 -17.60 2.28 -5.79
CA ILE A 44 -19.04 2.11 -5.55
C ILE A 44 -19.46 0.65 -5.81
N GLU A 45 -19.00 0.06 -6.93
CA GLU A 45 -19.28 -1.33 -7.26
C GLU A 45 -18.71 -2.28 -6.19
N THR A 46 -17.45 -2.08 -5.78
CA THR A 46 -16.81 -2.88 -4.76
C THR A 46 -17.54 -2.79 -3.42
N GLU A 47 -17.91 -1.58 -2.98
CA GLU A 47 -18.63 -1.38 -1.72
C GLU A 47 -20.00 -2.09 -1.75
N LYS A 48 -20.71 -2.01 -2.88
CA LYS A 48 -21.98 -2.71 -3.07
C LYS A 48 -21.79 -4.23 -2.97
N SER A 49 -20.83 -4.80 -3.70
CA SER A 49 -20.57 -6.25 -3.67
C SER A 49 -20.11 -6.76 -2.30
N VAL A 50 -19.40 -5.94 -1.52
CA VAL A 50 -19.06 -6.28 -0.12
C VAL A 50 -20.31 -6.30 0.75
N LYS A 51 -21.22 -5.32 0.61
CA LYS A 51 -22.50 -5.28 1.34
C LYS A 51 -23.43 -6.44 0.98
N GLU A 52 -23.45 -6.83 -0.29
CA GLU A 52 -24.24 -7.96 -0.81
C GLU A 52 -23.61 -9.32 -0.42
N GLY A 53 -22.34 -9.33 0.00
CA GLY A 53 -21.62 -10.53 0.44
C GLY A 53 -20.95 -11.31 -0.69
N ASP A 54 -20.96 -10.77 -1.91
CA ASP A 54 -20.33 -11.33 -3.11
C ASP A 54 -18.80 -11.25 -3.02
N ILE A 55 -18.28 -10.22 -2.35
CA ILE A 55 -16.86 -10.06 -2.04
C ILE A 55 -16.65 -10.23 -0.54
N LYS A 56 -15.75 -11.12 -0.15
CA LYS A 56 -15.37 -11.35 1.25
C LYS A 56 -13.91 -11.02 1.46
N GLY A 57 -13.62 -10.33 2.55
CA GLY A 57 -12.27 -10.17 3.05
C GLY A 57 -11.68 -11.54 3.39
N VAL A 58 -10.43 -11.75 3.01
CA VAL A 58 -9.64 -12.93 3.37
C VAL A 58 -8.57 -12.51 4.36
N ASP A 59 -8.26 -13.37 5.33
CA ASP A 59 -7.12 -13.16 6.21
C ASP A 59 -5.84 -13.01 5.39
N TRP A 60 -5.05 -11.98 5.69
CA TRP A 60 -3.88 -11.64 4.90
C TRP A 60 -2.82 -12.75 4.88
N SER A 61 -2.65 -13.48 5.99
CA SER A 61 -1.70 -14.58 6.05
C SER A 61 -2.17 -15.76 5.20
N LYS A 62 -3.48 -16.04 5.24
CA LYS A 62 -4.12 -17.05 4.39
C LYS A 62 -4.01 -16.71 2.90
N ALA A 63 -4.36 -15.50 2.50
CA ALA A 63 -4.30 -15.06 1.09
C ALA A 63 -2.88 -15.21 0.52
N LYS A 64 -1.87 -14.76 1.28
CA LYS A 64 -0.45 -14.91 0.90
C LYS A 64 -0.04 -16.38 0.74
N GLN A 65 -0.58 -17.27 1.56
CA GLN A 65 -0.28 -18.70 1.47
C GLN A 65 -0.92 -19.32 0.23
N GLU A 66 -2.18 -18.98 -0.06
CA GLU A 66 -2.90 -19.44 -1.25
C GLU A 66 -2.17 -19.04 -2.54
N LEU A 67 -1.78 -17.76 -2.67
CA LEU A 67 -1.01 -17.27 -3.82
C LEU A 67 0.32 -18.02 -3.99
N ARG A 68 1.05 -18.27 -2.89
CA ARG A 68 2.31 -19.04 -2.95
C ARG A 68 2.10 -20.50 -3.37
N ASN A 69 0.93 -21.07 -3.07
CA ASN A 69 0.62 -22.44 -3.48
C ASN A 69 0.19 -22.50 -4.95
N GLU A 70 -0.50 -21.46 -5.43
CA GLU A 70 -1.02 -21.37 -6.80
C GLU A 70 0.09 -21.08 -7.83
N PHE A 71 1.04 -20.21 -7.49
CA PHE A 71 2.14 -19.78 -8.38
C PHE A 71 3.48 -20.45 -8.06
N LYS A 72 3.44 -21.70 -7.60
CA LYS A 72 4.65 -22.48 -7.28
C LYS A 72 5.45 -22.88 -8.51
#